data_AF-G7ZG44-F1
#
_entry.id   AF-G7ZG44-F1
#
_cell.length_a   1.000
_cell.length_b   1.000
_cell.length_c   1.000
_cell.angle_alpha   90.00
_cell.angle_beta   90.00
_cell.angle_gamma   90.00
#
_symmetry.space_group_name_H-M   'P 1'
#
loop_
_entity.id
_entity.type
_entity.pdbx_description
1 polymer ?
#
loop_
_entity_poly.entity_id
_entity_poly.type
_entity_poly.pdbx_seq_one_letter_code
_entity_poly.pdbx_strand_id
1 'polypeptide(L)'
;MPHGTLDRETLEAVGILVRAVERERVPGVLECRLLANALKRTLESGRERELTEASRVFRTLDAELRDRIVARARVEAQQARAEAKGMAADREVVTQEVPSLPRRAVEPKARAGSNFLAALNGLRPATDAGSRGAARDRLRAAVDSQRRVGQRVEPTLE
;
A
#
# COMPACT_ATOMS: atom_id res chain seq x y z
N MET A 1 -30.58 29.88 5.19
CA MET A 1 -29.14 29.62 5.03
C MET A 1 -28.96 28.76 3.79
N PRO A 2 -28.25 29.22 2.75
CA PRO A 2 -28.01 28.36 1.60
C PRO A 2 -27.09 27.23 2.06
N HIS A 3 -27.51 25.97 1.88
CA HIS A 3 -26.66 24.82 2.15
C HIS A 3 -25.86 24.58 0.87
N GLY A 4 -24.64 25.12 0.84
CA GLY A 4 -23.76 24.97 -0.29
C GLY A 4 -23.38 23.50 -0.47
N THR A 5 -23.36 23.06 -1.72
CA THR A 5 -22.61 21.87 -2.10
C THR A 5 -21.13 22.20 -2.03
N LEU A 6 -20.33 21.27 -1.51
CA LEU A 6 -18.88 21.43 -1.42
C LEU A 6 -18.26 21.50 -2.81
N ASP A 7 -17.24 22.33 -2.95
CA ASP A 7 -16.40 22.40 -4.13
C ASP A 7 -15.55 21.13 -4.26
N ARG A 8 -15.10 20.87 -5.49
CA ARG A 8 -14.33 19.67 -5.82
C ARG A 8 -13.00 19.60 -5.07
N GLU A 9 -12.32 20.73 -4.88
CA GLU A 9 -11.04 20.77 -4.17
C GLU A 9 -11.22 20.40 -2.70
N THR A 10 -12.28 20.89 -2.05
CA THR A 10 -12.63 20.48 -0.69
C THR A 10 -12.97 19.00 -0.61
N LEU A 11 -13.70 18.43 -1.57
CA LEU A 11 -13.98 16.98 -1.57
C LEU A 11 -12.71 16.14 -1.74
N GLU A 12 -11.77 16.58 -2.58
CA GLU A 12 -10.47 15.94 -2.71
C GLU A 12 -9.66 16.01 -1.41
N ALA A 13 -9.66 17.16 -0.74
CA ALA A 13 -9.03 17.32 0.57
C ALA A 13 -9.66 16.45 1.65
N VAL A 14 -11.00 16.33 1.67
CA VAL A 14 -11.74 15.43 2.57
C VAL A 14 -11.36 13.97 2.27
N GLY A 15 -11.21 13.60 1.00
CA GLY A 15 -10.75 12.27 0.59
C GLY A 15 -9.36 11.92 1.14
N ILE A 16 -8.44 12.87 1.10
CA ILE A 16 -7.10 12.73 1.70
C ILE A 16 -7.21 12.57 3.22
N LEU A 17 -8.07 13.36 3.87
CA LEU A 17 -8.26 13.29 5.31
C LEU A 17 -8.83 11.94 5.76
N VAL A 18 -9.78 11.36 5.01
CA VAL A 18 -10.31 10.01 5.28
C VAL A 18 -9.18 8.99 5.30
N ARG A 19 -8.30 9.00 4.29
CA ARG A 19 -7.16 8.07 4.20
C ARG A 19 -6.20 8.24 5.37
N ALA A 20 -5.93 9.49 5.78
CA ALA A 20 -5.08 9.77 6.93
C ALA A 20 -5.69 9.23 8.24
N VAL A 21 -7.00 9.45 8.46
CA VAL A 21 -7.72 8.95 9.63
C VAL A 21 -7.75 7.43 9.65
N GLU A 22 -7.96 6.76 8.51
CA GLU A 22 -7.97 5.30 8.43
C GLU A 22 -6.61 4.68 8.74
N ARG A 23 -5.51 5.34 8.36
CA ARG A 23 -4.14 4.85 8.63
C ARG A 23 -3.72 5.04 10.09
N GLU A 24 -4.10 6.14 10.73
CA GLU A 24 -3.80 6.40 12.15
C GLU A 24 -4.85 5.82 13.11
N ARG A 25 -5.88 5.15 12.58
CA ARG A 25 -6.95 4.58 13.40
C ARG A 25 -6.39 3.50 14.33
N VAL A 26 -6.43 3.79 15.62
CA VAL A 26 -6.17 2.80 16.66
C VAL A 26 -7.38 1.87 16.82
N PRO A 27 -7.20 0.54 16.80
CA PRO A 27 -8.27 -0.40 17.11
C PRO A 27 -8.82 -0.13 18.52
N GLY A 28 -10.14 0.08 18.63
CA GLY A 28 -10.84 0.29 19.91
C GLY A 28 -11.28 1.73 20.18
N VAL A 29 -10.73 2.72 19.46
CA VAL A 29 -11.16 4.13 19.58
C VAL A 29 -12.38 4.37 18.69
N LEU A 30 -13.53 4.65 19.31
CA LEU A 30 -14.81 4.82 18.61
C LEU A 30 -14.84 6.13 17.84
N GLU A 31 -14.24 7.17 18.38
CA GLU A 31 -14.23 8.53 17.85
C GLU A 31 -13.52 8.58 16.49
N CYS A 32 -12.45 7.80 16.30
CA CYS A 32 -11.80 7.63 15.00
C CYS A 32 -12.73 7.00 13.96
N ARG A 33 -13.54 6.02 14.38
CA ARG A 33 -14.51 5.36 13.50
C ARG A 33 -15.64 6.32 13.13
N LEU A 34 -16.14 7.08 14.10
CA LEU A 34 -17.18 8.07 13.89
C LEU A 34 -16.70 9.18 12.95
N LEU A 35 -15.47 9.68 13.14
CA LEU A 35 -14.87 10.67 12.25
C LEU A 35 -14.73 10.12 10.83
N ALA A 36 -14.17 8.91 10.67
CA ALA A 36 -14.01 8.30 9.35
C ALA A 36 -15.35 8.13 8.63
N ASN A 37 -16.40 7.70 9.34
CA ASN A 37 -17.74 7.55 8.78
C ASN A 37 -18.38 8.90 8.42
N ALA A 38 -18.24 9.92 9.27
CA ALA A 38 -18.74 11.27 8.99
C ALA A 38 -18.07 11.89 7.75
N LEU A 39 -16.76 11.70 7.61
CA LEU A 39 -16.02 12.15 6.43
C LEU A 39 -16.44 11.38 5.16
N LYS A 40 -16.70 10.06 5.25
CA LYS A 40 -17.25 9.28 4.13
C LYS A 40 -18.63 9.76 3.70
N ARG A 41 -19.54 10.00 4.66
CA ARG A 41 -20.86 10.60 4.39
C ARG A 41 -20.74 11.97 3.73
N THR A 42 -19.71 12.75 4.10
CA THR A 42 -19.42 14.03 3.46
C THR A 42 -19.05 13.86 1.99
N LEU A 43 -18.24 12.85 1.65
CA LEU A 43 -17.89 12.54 0.25
C LEU A 43 -19.08 12.04 -0.57
N GLU A 44 -19.95 11.21 0.03
CA GLU A 44 -21.13 10.67 -0.63
C GLU A 44 -22.20 11.75 -0.86
N SER A 45 -22.44 12.60 0.14
CA SER A 45 -23.50 13.61 0.08
C SER A 45 -23.05 14.92 -0.54
N GLY A 46 -21.75 15.27 -0.47
CA GLY A 46 -21.22 16.55 -0.92
C GLY A 46 -21.77 17.78 -0.20
N ARG A 47 -22.39 17.62 0.97
CA ARG A 47 -23.08 18.71 1.71
C ARG A 47 -22.18 19.29 2.80
N GLU A 48 -22.16 20.61 2.92
CA GLU A 48 -21.46 21.33 4.01
C GLU A 48 -21.91 20.94 5.42
N ARG A 49 -23.17 20.54 5.60
CA ARG A 49 -23.69 20.11 6.89
C ARG A 49 -22.94 18.89 7.42
N GLU A 50 -22.68 17.91 6.56
CA GLU A 50 -21.95 16.68 6.90
C GLU A 50 -20.48 17.00 7.25
N LEU A 51 -19.86 17.95 6.52
CA LEU A 51 -18.51 18.43 6.84
C LEU A 51 -18.46 19.14 8.20
N THR A 52 -19.52 19.86 8.54
CA THR A 52 -19.64 20.54 9.85
C THR A 52 -19.75 19.52 10.98
N GLU A 53 -20.51 18.44 10.79
CA GLU A 53 -20.58 17.32 11.73
C GLU A 53 -19.22 16.64 11.89
N ALA A 54 -18.55 16.32 10.77
CA ALA A 54 -17.20 15.74 10.79
C ALA A 54 -16.20 16.65 11.53
N SER A 55 -16.27 17.97 11.31
CA SER A 55 -15.44 18.95 12.01
C SER A 55 -15.70 18.97 13.52
N ARG A 56 -16.95 18.78 13.94
CA ARG A 56 -17.31 18.69 15.36
C ARG A 56 -16.72 17.44 16.00
N VAL A 57 -16.84 16.28 15.34
CA VAL A 57 -16.25 15.01 15.82
C VAL A 57 -14.73 15.07 15.84
N PHE A 58 -14.11 15.75 14.85
CA PHE A 58 -12.66 15.94 14.86
C PHE A 58 -12.22 16.68 16.12
N ARG A 59 -12.93 17.75 16.53
CA ARG A 59 -12.57 18.53 17.74
C ARG A 59 -12.73 17.78 19.05
N THR A 60 -13.54 16.71 19.09
CA THR A 60 -13.70 15.87 20.28
C THR A 60 -12.59 14.83 20.42
N LEU A 61 -11.76 14.62 19.37
CA LEU A 61 -10.61 13.75 19.46
C LEU A 61 -9.53 14.33 20.37
N ASP A 62 -8.75 13.42 20.94
CA ASP A 62 -7.54 13.75 21.69
C ASP A 62 -6.59 14.64 20.87
N ALA A 63 -5.92 15.58 21.54
CA ALA A 63 -5.05 16.56 20.89
C ALA A 63 -3.87 15.92 20.16
N GLU A 64 -3.20 14.94 20.78
CA GLU A 64 -2.06 14.26 20.17
C GLU A 64 -2.47 13.42 18.96
N LEU A 65 -3.67 12.83 19.03
CA LEU A 65 -4.24 12.09 17.91
C LEU A 65 -4.61 13.01 16.74
N ARG A 66 -5.19 14.18 17.02
CA ARG A 66 -5.45 15.20 15.98
C ARG A 66 -4.17 15.64 15.28
N ASP A 67 -3.11 15.90 16.05
CA ASP A 67 -1.83 16.33 15.50
C ASP A 67 -1.20 15.27 14.60
N ARG A 68 -1.27 13.99 15.00
CA ARG A 68 -0.83 12.86 14.16
C ARG A 68 -1.64 12.75 12.87
N ILE A 69 -2.96 12.86 12.96
CA ILE A 69 -3.85 12.83 11.77
C ILE A 69 -3.51 13.98 10.82
N VAL A 70 -3.30 15.19 11.33
CA VAL A 70 -2.95 16.37 10.51
C VAL A 70 -1.57 16.21 9.87
N ALA A 71 -0.57 15.76 10.63
CA ALA A 71 0.76 15.48 10.10
C ALA A 71 0.70 14.45 8.97
N ARG A 72 -0.04 13.36 9.16
CA ARG A 72 -0.26 12.34 8.13
C ARG A 72 -1.00 12.91 6.93
N ALA A 73 -2.10 13.63 7.12
CA ALA A 73 -2.89 14.22 6.04
C ALA A 73 -2.05 15.16 5.16
N ARG A 74 -1.09 15.89 5.75
CA ARG A 74 -0.12 16.71 4.98
C ARG A 74 0.80 15.87 4.11
N VAL A 75 1.31 14.75 4.63
CA VAL A 75 2.14 13.81 3.87
C VAL A 75 1.34 13.20 2.72
N GLU A 76 0.11 12.73 2.98
CA GLU A 76 -0.77 12.19 1.94
C GLU A 76 -1.10 13.23 0.86
N ALA A 77 -1.35 14.49 1.26
CA ALA A 77 -1.62 15.56 0.31
C ALA A 77 -0.41 15.88 -0.57
N GLN A 78 0.80 15.84 0.00
CA GLN A 78 2.05 16.01 -0.77
C GLN A 78 2.25 14.85 -1.75
N GLN A 79 1.99 13.61 -1.33
CA GLN A 79 2.05 12.43 -2.19
C GLN A 79 1.04 12.50 -3.33
N ALA A 80 -0.23 12.82 -3.04
CA ALA A 80 -1.27 12.98 -4.06
C ALA A 80 -0.92 14.07 -5.09
N ARG A 81 -0.31 15.18 -4.65
CA ARG A 81 0.18 16.24 -5.55
C ARG A 81 1.37 15.79 -6.39
N ALA A 82 2.29 15.00 -5.82
CA ALA A 82 3.43 14.46 -6.54
C ALA A 82 2.99 13.44 -7.60
N GLU A 83 2.04 12.57 -7.28
CA GLU A 83 1.43 11.61 -8.22
C GLU A 83 0.72 12.32 -9.37
N ALA A 84 -0.07 13.37 -9.08
CA ALA A 84 -0.73 14.16 -10.11
C ALA A 84 0.27 14.83 -11.07
N LYS A 85 1.42 15.31 -10.56
CA LYS A 85 2.50 15.87 -11.39
C LYS A 85 3.27 14.81 -12.17
N GLY A 86 3.52 13.64 -11.58
CA GLY A 86 4.19 12.51 -12.24
C GLY A 86 3.37 11.94 -13.40
N MET A 87 2.06 11.82 -13.24
CA MET A 87 1.15 11.38 -14.31
C MET A 87 0.98 12.43 -15.42
N ALA A 88 1.09 13.73 -15.09
CA ALA A 88 1.13 14.78 -16.10
C ALA A 88 2.42 14.72 -16.95
N ALA A 89 3.56 14.42 -16.33
CA ALA A 89 4.83 14.24 -17.03
C ALA A 89 4.85 12.97 -17.90
N ASP A 90 4.24 11.87 -17.48
CA ASP A 90 4.20 10.62 -18.26
C ASP A 90 3.27 10.71 -19.49
N ARG A 91 2.27 11.61 -19.45
CA ARG A 91 1.34 11.84 -20.56
C ARG A 91 1.91 12.76 -21.66
N GLU A 92 2.98 13.50 -21.37
CA GLU A 92 3.62 14.42 -22.33
C GLU A 92 4.80 13.78 -23.09
N VAL A 93 5.25 12.57 -22.70
CA VAL A 93 6.47 11.93 -23.26
C VAL A 93 6.17 10.92 -24.39
N VAL A 94 4.90 10.68 -24.77
CA VAL A 94 4.57 9.73 -25.85
C VAL A 94 4.74 10.30 -27.27
N THR A 95 5.09 11.58 -27.42
CA THR A 95 5.43 12.17 -28.72
C THR A 95 6.76 12.91 -28.63
N GLN A 96 7.86 12.19 -28.49
CA GLN A 96 9.13 12.70 -29.00
C GLN A 96 9.91 11.61 -29.73
N GLU A 97 10.18 11.96 -30.97
CA GLU A 97 10.68 11.17 -32.07
C GLU A 97 12.00 10.50 -31.75
N VAL A 98 12.13 9.27 -32.25
CA VAL A 98 13.34 8.46 -32.26
C VAL A 98 14.46 9.17 -33.02
N PRO A 99 15.66 9.34 -32.43
CA PRO A 99 16.89 9.45 -33.19
C PRO A 99 17.74 8.19 -32.95
N SER A 100 17.73 7.32 -33.95
CA SER A 100 18.57 6.13 -34.07
C SER A 100 20.03 6.52 -34.26
N LEU A 101 20.95 6.18 -33.34
CA LEU A 101 22.41 6.17 -33.58
C LEU A 101 23.15 5.23 -32.60
N PRO A 102 24.37 4.74 -32.91
CA PRO A 102 24.59 3.35 -33.32
C PRO A 102 25.15 2.41 -32.24
N ARG A 103 24.90 1.11 -32.44
CA ARG A 103 25.50 -0.02 -31.73
C ARG A 103 27.04 0.00 -31.87
N ARG A 104 27.74 -0.02 -30.74
CA ARG A 104 29.13 -0.50 -30.65
C ARG A 104 29.23 -1.45 -29.45
N ALA A 105 29.41 -2.72 -29.75
CA ALA A 105 29.62 -3.79 -28.78
C ALA A 105 31.05 -3.71 -28.21
N VAL A 106 31.19 -3.75 -26.88
CA VAL A 106 32.33 -4.38 -26.18
C VAL A 106 31.82 -4.92 -24.83
N GLU A 107 32.27 -6.12 -24.52
CA GLU A 107 31.90 -7.07 -23.46
C GLU A 107 32.33 -6.69 -22.01
N PRO A 108 31.99 -7.51 -20.99
CA PRO A 108 31.48 -7.07 -19.71
C PRO A 108 32.55 -7.02 -18.61
N LYS A 109 32.42 -6.09 -17.66
CA LYS A 109 33.11 -6.18 -16.37
C LYS A 109 32.20 -5.77 -15.23
N ALA A 110 31.76 -6.80 -14.52
CA ALA A 110 31.11 -6.82 -13.23
C ALA A 110 31.12 -5.49 -12.47
N ARG A 111 29.96 -4.82 -12.45
CA ARG A 111 29.62 -3.89 -11.38
C ARG A 111 28.44 -4.47 -10.64
N ALA A 112 28.79 -5.19 -9.58
CA ALA A 112 27.87 -5.67 -8.56
C ALA A 112 27.04 -4.48 -8.05
N GLY A 113 25.75 -4.47 -8.36
CA GLY A 113 24.86 -3.42 -7.89
C GLY A 113 23.62 -3.25 -8.75
N SER A 114 22.78 -4.28 -8.88
CA SER A 114 21.33 -4.12 -9.13
C SER A 114 20.56 -5.47 -9.13
N ASN A 115 20.80 -6.36 -8.16
CA ASN A 115 19.93 -7.55 -7.99
C ASN A 115 18.71 -7.25 -7.09
N PHE A 116 18.70 -6.13 -6.38
CA PHE A 116 17.61 -5.78 -5.46
C PHE A 116 16.40 -5.16 -6.20
N LEU A 117 16.66 -4.24 -7.14
CA LEU A 117 15.61 -3.60 -7.94
C LEU A 117 14.98 -4.56 -8.97
N ALA A 118 15.74 -5.56 -9.44
CA ALA A 118 15.20 -6.63 -10.29
C ALA A 118 14.26 -7.57 -9.51
N ALA A 119 14.55 -7.83 -8.23
CA ALA A 119 13.71 -8.65 -7.37
C ALA A 119 12.38 -7.95 -6.99
N LEU A 120 12.38 -6.63 -6.83
CA LEU A 120 11.18 -5.84 -6.53
C LEU A 120 10.27 -5.66 -7.76
N ASN A 121 10.83 -5.62 -8.97
CA ASN A 121 10.06 -5.47 -10.21
C ASN A 121 9.56 -6.80 -10.81
N GLY A 122 9.70 -7.93 -10.11
CA GLY A 122 9.17 -9.23 -10.55
C GLY A 122 9.84 -9.84 -11.80
N LEU A 123 10.87 -9.20 -12.34
CA LEU A 123 11.65 -9.71 -13.47
C LEU A 123 12.72 -10.68 -12.95
N ARG A 124 12.28 -11.90 -12.64
CA ARG A 124 13.15 -12.99 -12.20
C ARG A 124 14.01 -13.46 -13.40
N PRO A 125 15.35 -13.48 -13.29
CA PRO A 125 16.18 -14.20 -14.24
C PRO A 125 15.90 -15.71 -14.11
N ALA A 126 15.65 -16.35 -15.26
CA ALA A 126 15.26 -17.74 -15.38
C ALA A 126 16.46 -18.69 -15.15
N THR A 127 16.94 -18.81 -13.92
CA THR A 127 17.87 -19.87 -13.51
C THR A 127 17.60 -20.27 -12.06
N ASP A 128 16.49 -20.98 -11.83
CA ASP A 128 16.35 -22.00 -10.77
C ASP A 128 14.90 -22.50 -10.74
N ALA A 129 14.58 -23.32 -11.75
CA ALA A 129 13.37 -24.14 -11.77
C ALA A 129 13.57 -25.51 -11.07
N GLY A 130 14.76 -25.81 -10.55
CA GLY A 130 15.06 -27.10 -9.89
C GLY A 130 14.90 -27.10 -8.35
N SER A 131 15.00 -25.95 -7.70
CA SER A 131 15.17 -25.89 -6.23
C SER A 131 13.87 -26.10 -5.44
N ARG A 132 12.70 -25.65 -5.95
CA ARG A 132 11.41 -25.83 -5.24
C ARG A 132 10.90 -27.27 -5.28
N GLY A 133 11.10 -27.98 -6.38
CA GLY A 133 10.72 -29.40 -6.49
C GLY A 133 11.54 -30.24 -5.52
N ALA A 134 12.87 -30.09 -5.54
CA ALA A 134 13.77 -30.77 -4.64
C ALA A 134 13.50 -30.46 -3.15
N ALA A 135 13.19 -29.20 -2.80
CA ALA A 135 12.84 -28.83 -1.44
C ALA A 135 11.52 -29.46 -0.99
N ARG A 136 10.51 -29.50 -1.86
CA ARG A 136 9.21 -30.13 -1.57
C ARG A 136 9.33 -31.64 -1.40
N ASP A 137 10.12 -32.31 -2.23
CA ASP A 137 10.33 -33.76 -2.13
C ASP A 137 11.11 -34.14 -0.86
N ARG A 138 12.12 -33.35 -0.48
CA ARG A 138 12.82 -33.53 0.81
C ARG A 138 11.89 -33.37 2.01
N LEU A 139 11.01 -32.38 1.98
CA LEU A 139 10.07 -32.12 3.07
C LEU A 139 9.03 -33.25 3.18
N ARG A 140 8.57 -33.79 2.04
CA ARG A 140 7.68 -34.96 2.00
C ARG A 140 8.36 -36.21 2.55
N ALA A 141 9.59 -36.48 2.15
CA ALA A 141 10.37 -37.61 2.64
C ALA A 141 10.66 -37.53 4.16
N ALA A 142 10.88 -36.33 4.69
CA ALA A 142 11.07 -36.09 6.12
C ALA A 142 9.78 -36.35 6.92
N VAL A 143 8.62 -35.91 6.41
CA VAL A 143 7.31 -36.15 7.04
C VAL A 143 6.96 -37.63 7.04
N ASP A 144 7.22 -38.36 5.95
CA ASP A 144 6.97 -39.81 5.89
C ASP A 144 7.87 -40.59 6.86
N SER A 145 9.11 -40.13 7.04
CA SER A 145 10.04 -40.68 8.02
C SER A 145 9.56 -40.45 9.45
N GLN A 146 9.02 -39.27 9.78
CA GLN A 146 8.41 -38.99 11.08
C GLN A 146 7.14 -39.83 11.34
N ARG A 147 6.30 -40.05 10.33
CA ARG A 147 5.12 -40.91 10.45
C ARG A 147 5.48 -42.37 10.74
N ARG A 148 6.53 -42.90 10.11
CA ARG A 148 7.00 -44.28 10.38
C ARG A 148 7.62 -44.45 11.77
N VAL A 149 8.27 -43.41 12.29
CA VAL A 149 8.79 -43.41 13.67
C VAL A 149 7.64 -43.36 14.69
N GLY A 150 6.58 -42.58 14.41
CA GLY A 150 5.40 -42.52 15.27
C GLY A 150 4.56 -43.81 15.30
N GLN A 151 4.54 -44.60 14.23
CA GLN A 151 3.82 -45.90 14.18
C GLN A 151 4.58 -47.07 14.81
N ARG A 152 5.87 -46.94 15.12
CA ARG A 152 6.65 -47.99 15.83
C ARG A 152 6.53 -47.92 17.35
N VAL A 153 5.79 -46.94 17.89
CA VAL A 153 5.57 -46.76 19.32
C VAL A 153 4.10 -47.06 19.64
N GLU A 154 3.60 -48.21 19.20
CA GLU A 154 2.54 -48.88 19.94
C GLU A 154 3.21 -49.96 20.80
N PRO A 155 3.34 -49.77 22.12
CA PRO A 155 3.67 -50.87 22.99
C PRO A 155 2.46 -51.81 23.01
N THR A 156 2.64 -53.01 22.47
CA THR A 156 1.81 -54.17 22.78
C THR A 156 1.78 -54.31 24.30
N LEU A 157 0.66 -53.93 24.92
CA LEU A 157 0.35 -54.23 26.31
C LEU A 157 -0.12 -55.69 26.35
N GLU A 158 0.79 -56.59 26.74
CA GLU A 158 0.47 -57.82 27.46
C GLU A 158 1.19 -57.81 28.80
#